data_AF-A0A5C9AKU8-F1
#
_entry.id   AF-A0A5C9AKU8-F1
#
_cell.length_a   1.000
_cell.length_b   1.000
_cell.length_c   1.000
_cell.angle_alpha   90.00
_cell.angle_beta   90.00
_cell.angle_gamma   90.00
#
_symmetry.space_group_name_H-M   'P 1'
#
loop_
_entity.id
_entity.type
_entity.pdbx_description
1 polymer ?
#
loop_
_entity_poly.entity_id
_entity_poly.type
_entity_poly.pdbx_seq_one_letter_code
_entity_poly.pdbx_strand_id
1 'polypeptide(L)'
;GKALALEKQLYEELFDLLLPHLEALQQSASALAELDVLVNLAERAYTLNYTCPTFIDKPGIRITEGRHPVVEQVLNEPFIANPLNLSPQRRMLIITGPNMGGKSTYMRQTALIALMAYIGSYVPAQKVEIGPIDRIFTRVGAADDLASGRSTFMVEMTETANILHNATEYSLVLMDEIGRGTSTYDGLSLAWACAENLANKIKALTLFATHYFELTQLPEKMEGVANVHLDALEHGDTIAFMHSVQDGAASKSYGLAVAALAGVPKEVIKRARQKLRELESISPNAAATQVDGTQMSLLSVPEETSPAVEALENLDPDSLTPRQALEWIYRLKSLV
;
A
#
# COMPACT_ATOMS: atom_id res chain seq x y z
N GLY A 1 -58.20 -21.22 38.49
CA GLY A 1 -59.51 -21.88 38.25
C GLY A 1 -59.30 -23.13 37.41
N LYS A 2 -60.25 -24.08 37.40
CA LYS A 2 -60.10 -25.37 36.70
C LYS A 2 -59.76 -25.24 35.21
N ALA A 3 -60.27 -24.22 34.52
CA ALA A 3 -59.95 -23.95 33.12
C ALA A 3 -58.46 -23.66 32.89
N LEU A 4 -57.85 -22.78 33.68
CA LEU A 4 -56.43 -22.43 33.56
C LEU A 4 -55.50 -23.63 33.85
N ALA A 5 -55.90 -24.53 34.75
CA ALA A 5 -55.14 -25.73 35.03
C ALA A 5 -55.15 -26.71 33.84
N LEU A 6 -56.32 -26.89 33.21
CA LEU A 6 -56.46 -27.71 32.00
C LEU A 6 -55.70 -27.10 30.81
N GLU A 7 -55.73 -25.78 30.65
CA GLU A 7 -54.99 -25.07 29.60
C GLU A 7 -53.48 -25.30 29.71
N LYS A 8 -52.91 -25.20 30.92
CA LYS A 8 -51.49 -25.51 31.15
C LYS A 8 -51.15 -26.97 30.85
N GLN A 9 -52.02 -27.91 31.23
CA GLN A 9 -51.81 -29.32 30.94
C GLN A 9 -51.78 -29.58 29.43
N LEU A 10 -52.74 -29.03 28.68
CA LEU A 10 -52.79 -29.16 27.22
C LEU A 10 -51.60 -28.45 26.54
N TYR A 11 -51.13 -27.33 27.09
CA TYR A 11 -49.94 -26.64 26.57
C TYR A 11 -48.65 -27.45 26.75
N GLU A 12 -48.45 -28.11 27.90
CA GLU A 12 -47.32 -29.03 28.10
C GLU A 12 -47.43 -30.27 27.19
N GLU A 13 -48.64 -30.80 26.99
CA GLU A 13 -48.87 -31.93 26.07
C GLU A 13 -48.48 -31.58 24.61
N LEU A 14 -48.60 -30.31 24.20
CA LEU A 14 -48.07 -29.87 22.90
C LEU A 14 -46.55 -30.04 22.80
N PHE A 15 -45.80 -29.80 23.88
CA PHE A 15 -44.36 -30.02 23.87
C PHE A 15 -44.04 -31.51 23.71
N ASP A 16 -44.73 -32.39 24.43
CA ASP A 16 -44.54 -33.84 24.30
C ASP A 16 -44.85 -34.34 22.88
N LEU A 17 -45.80 -33.71 22.17
CA LEU A 17 -46.11 -34.02 20.78
C LEU A 17 -45.12 -33.41 19.77
N LEU A 18 -44.49 -32.28 20.08
CA LEU A 18 -43.54 -31.60 19.20
C LEU A 18 -42.10 -32.10 19.36
N LEU A 19 -41.68 -32.47 20.57
CA LEU A 19 -40.32 -32.89 20.88
C LEU A 19 -39.81 -34.09 20.04
N PRO A 20 -40.63 -35.10 19.69
CA PRO A 20 -40.20 -36.17 18.79
C PRO A 20 -39.79 -35.67 17.39
N HIS A 21 -40.22 -34.47 16.99
CA HIS A 21 -39.90 -33.83 15.72
C HIS A 21 -38.79 -32.77 15.83
N LEU A 22 -38.18 -32.60 17.02
CA LEU A 22 -37.21 -31.52 17.26
C LEU A 22 -36.02 -31.55 16.31
N GLU A 23 -35.46 -32.73 16.02
CA GLU A 23 -34.32 -32.86 15.10
C GLU A 23 -34.68 -32.36 13.68
N ALA A 24 -35.84 -32.78 13.16
CA ALA A 24 -36.32 -32.32 11.86
C ALA A 24 -36.64 -30.81 11.84
N LEU A 25 -37.17 -30.27 12.93
CA LEU A 25 -37.42 -28.84 13.09
C LEU A 25 -36.10 -28.02 13.12
N GLN A 26 -35.07 -28.51 13.80
CA GLN A 26 -33.75 -27.86 13.82
C GLN A 26 -33.08 -27.89 12.45
N GLN A 27 -33.14 -29.02 11.74
CA GLN A 27 -32.64 -29.14 10.36
C GLN A 27 -33.41 -28.21 9.42
N SER A 28 -34.73 -28.13 9.55
CA SER A 28 -35.58 -27.20 8.79
C SER A 28 -35.18 -25.74 9.04
N ALA A 29 -34.99 -25.34 10.30
CA ALA A 29 -34.54 -23.99 10.65
C ALA A 29 -33.16 -23.68 10.07
N SER A 30 -32.22 -24.62 10.11
CA SER A 30 -30.89 -24.44 9.49
C SER A 30 -30.97 -24.27 7.97
N ALA A 31 -31.80 -25.09 7.29
CA ALA A 31 -31.98 -25.00 5.85
C ALA A 31 -32.66 -23.68 5.45
N LEU A 32 -33.63 -23.21 6.23
CA LEU A 32 -34.27 -21.90 6.02
C LEU A 32 -33.28 -20.75 6.23
N ALA A 33 -32.40 -20.85 7.22
CA ALA A 33 -31.36 -19.84 7.44
C ALA A 33 -30.33 -19.82 6.29
N GLU A 34 -29.92 -20.98 5.79
CA GLU A 34 -29.03 -21.06 4.61
C GLU A 34 -29.70 -20.49 3.37
N LEU A 35 -30.98 -20.80 3.13
CA LEU A 35 -31.77 -20.21 2.05
C LEU A 35 -31.84 -18.69 2.17
N ASP A 36 -32.10 -18.14 3.35
CA ASP A 36 -32.14 -16.69 3.59
C ASP A 36 -30.81 -16.03 3.24
N VAL A 37 -29.69 -16.62 3.70
CA VAL A 37 -28.34 -16.13 3.38
C VAL A 37 -28.07 -16.17 1.87
N LEU A 38 -28.36 -17.28 1.20
CA LEU A 38 -28.11 -17.43 -0.23
C LEU A 38 -28.98 -16.50 -1.08
N VAL A 39 -30.26 -16.32 -0.72
CA VAL A 39 -31.17 -15.38 -1.37
C VAL A 39 -30.70 -13.94 -1.18
N ASN A 40 -30.29 -13.58 0.04
CA ASN A 40 -29.70 -12.27 0.30
C ASN A 40 -28.44 -12.03 -0.54
N LEU A 41 -27.51 -12.99 -0.59
CA LEU A 41 -26.30 -12.85 -1.40
C LEU A 41 -26.61 -12.72 -2.90
N ALA A 42 -27.61 -13.42 -3.41
CA ALA A 42 -28.06 -13.28 -4.79
C ALA A 42 -28.69 -11.89 -5.06
N GLU A 43 -29.52 -11.37 -4.16
CA GLU A 43 -30.06 -10.02 -4.25
C GLU A 43 -28.95 -8.98 -4.22
N ARG A 44 -28.00 -9.08 -3.26
CA ARG A 44 -26.85 -8.17 -3.18
C ARG A 44 -26.04 -8.20 -4.47
N ALA A 45 -25.82 -9.38 -5.04
CA ALA A 45 -25.04 -9.53 -6.25
C ALA A 45 -25.69 -8.82 -7.45
N TYR A 46 -27.01 -8.96 -7.60
CA TYR A 46 -27.74 -8.27 -8.65
C TYR A 46 -27.76 -6.75 -8.43
N THR A 47 -28.17 -6.31 -7.25
CA THR A 47 -28.36 -4.89 -6.93
C THR A 47 -27.05 -4.11 -6.90
N LEU A 48 -25.95 -4.71 -6.46
CA LEU A 48 -24.63 -4.07 -6.36
C LEU A 48 -23.71 -4.37 -7.56
N ASN A 49 -24.23 -5.05 -8.59
CA ASN A 49 -23.50 -5.41 -9.81
C ASN A 49 -22.21 -6.18 -9.51
N TYR A 50 -22.34 -7.31 -8.82
CA TYR A 50 -21.23 -8.22 -8.52
C TYR A 50 -21.13 -9.36 -9.54
N THR A 51 -19.94 -9.96 -9.64
CA THR A 51 -19.68 -11.10 -10.54
C THR A 51 -19.34 -12.36 -9.77
N CYS A 52 -19.61 -13.53 -10.37
CA CYS A 52 -19.19 -14.81 -9.81
C CYS A 52 -17.66 -14.95 -9.96
N PRO A 53 -16.90 -15.19 -8.87
CA PRO A 53 -15.47 -15.46 -8.97
C PRO A 53 -15.21 -16.89 -9.50
N THR A 54 -14.01 -17.13 -10.01
CA THR A 54 -13.55 -18.46 -10.41
C THR A 54 -12.30 -18.85 -9.65
N PHE A 55 -12.13 -20.14 -9.34
CA PHE A 55 -11.01 -20.64 -8.55
C PHE A 55 -9.92 -21.25 -9.44
N ILE A 56 -8.66 -21.10 -9.03
CA ILE A 56 -7.49 -21.68 -9.69
C ILE A 56 -6.65 -22.50 -8.70
N ASP A 57 -5.84 -23.43 -9.21
CA ASP A 57 -5.13 -24.41 -8.37
C ASP A 57 -3.92 -23.85 -7.59
N LYS A 58 -3.32 -22.77 -8.08
CA LYS A 58 -2.08 -22.18 -7.54
C LYS A 58 -2.36 -20.82 -6.90
N PRO A 59 -1.55 -20.40 -5.90
CA PRO A 59 -1.66 -19.06 -5.32
C PRO A 59 -1.66 -17.98 -6.41
N GLY A 60 -2.64 -17.09 -6.36
CA GLY A 60 -2.74 -15.97 -7.28
C GLY A 60 -4.08 -15.27 -7.15
N ILE A 61 -4.12 -13.97 -7.48
CA ILE A 61 -5.34 -13.17 -7.45
C ILE A 61 -5.32 -12.29 -8.69
N ARG A 62 -6.28 -12.49 -9.59
CA ARG A 62 -6.50 -11.64 -10.76
C ARG A 62 -7.85 -10.96 -10.63
N ILE A 63 -7.85 -9.63 -10.63
CA ILE A 63 -9.06 -8.82 -10.51
C ILE A 63 -9.09 -7.84 -11.69
N THR A 64 -10.22 -7.78 -12.37
CA THR A 64 -10.53 -6.78 -13.41
C THR A 64 -11.60 -5.85 -12.88
N GLU A 65 -11.35 -4.54 -12.91
CA GLU A 65 -12.27 -3.49 -12.42
C GLU A 65 -12.79 -3.78 -10.99
N GLY A 66 -11.89 -4.07 -10.06
CA GLY A 66 -12.21 -4.35 -8.65
C GLY A 66 -12.54 -3.09 -7.86
N ARG A 67 -13.56 -3.17 -7.00
CA ARG A 67 -14.07 -2.06 -6.17
C ARG A 67 -14.10 -2.45 -4.70
N HIS A 68 -14.05 -1.45 -3.83
CA HIS A 68 -14.21 -1.68 -2.39
C HIS A 68 -15.70 -1.72 -2.03
N PRO A 69 -16.24 -2.86 -1.55
CA PRO A 69 -17.70 -3.09 -1.44
C PRO A 69 -18.41 -2.16 -0.45
N VAL A 70 -17.69 -1.62 0.54
CA VAL A 70 -18.24 -0.64 1.51
C VAL A 70 -18.02 0.79 1.05
N VAL A 71 -16.80 1.18 0.69
CA VAL A 71 -16.47 2.56 0.31
C VAL A 71 -17.25 3.00 -0.93
N GLU A 72 -17.50 2.10 -1.90
CA GLU A 72 -18.30 2.43 -3.09
C GLU A 72 -19.76 2.82 -2.76
N GLN A 73 -20.28 2.40 -1.60
CA GLN A 73 -21.67 2.67 -1.18
C GLN A 73 -21.78 3.93 -0.32
N VAL A 74 -20.69 4.36 0.30
CA VAL A 74 -20.65 5.50 1.22
C VAL A 74 -20.18 6.78 0.53
N LEU A 75 -19.37 6.66 -0.53
CA LEU A 75 -18.95 7.81 -1.32
C LEU A 75 -20.14 8.41 -2.08
N ASN A 76 -20.24 9.74 -2.03
CA ASN A 76 -21.19 10.51 -2.84
C ASN A 76 -20.69 10.73 -4.29
N GLU A 77 -19.52 10.19 -4.62
CA GLU A 77 -18.87 10.28 -5.92
C GLU A 77 -18.57 8.88 -6.46
N PRO A 78 -18.39 8.72 -7.79
CA PRO A 78 -18.11 7.42 -8.38
C PRO A 78 -16.81 6.80 -7.85
N PHE A 79 -16.86 5.55 -7.41
CA PHE A 79 -15.66 4.80 -7.04
C PHE A 79 -14.87 4.39 -8.29
N ILE A 80 -13.55 4.65 -8.29
CA ILE A 80 -12.66 4.27 -9.38
C ILE A 80 -12.22 2.81 -9.22
N ALA A 81 -12.67 1.96 -10.12
CA ALA A 81 -12.33 0.54 -10.14
C ALA A 81 -10.86 0.33 -10.53
N ASN A 82 -10.23 -0.72 -9.99
CA ASN A 82 -8.81 -0.99 -10.18
C ASN A 82 -8.51 -2.46 -10.47
N PRO A 83 -7.56 -2.75 -11.38
CA PRO A 83 -7.10 -4.11 -11.62
C PRO A 83 -6.15 -4.58 -10.51
N LEU A 84 -5.99 -5.90 -10.36
CA LEU A 84 -4.93 -6.53 -9.58
C LEU A 84 -4.42 -7.76 -10.31
N ASN A 85 -3.10 -7.94 -10.32
CA ASN A 85 -2.48 -9.18 -10.79
C ASN A 85 -1.40 -9.65 -9.82
N LEU A 86 -1.74 -10.68 -9.04
CA LEU A 86 -0.85 -11.43 -8.16
C LEU A 86 -0.72 -12.86 -8.66
N SER A 87 0.51 -13.35 -8.71
CA SER A 87 0.86 -14.72 -9.09
C SER A 87 2.14 -15.14 -8.37
N PRO A 88 2.57 -16.41 -8.42
CA PRO A 88 3.82 -16.82 -7.78
C PRO A 88 5.05 -16.06 -8.34
N GLN A 89 4.98 -15.62 -9.60
CA GLN A 89 6.01 -14.83 -10.30
C GLN A 89 5.87 -13.31 -10.08
N ARG A 90 4.71 -12.85 -9.63
CA ARG A 90 4.44 -11.45 -9.27
C ARG A 90 3.68 -11.45 -7.95
N ARG A 91 4.39 -11.86 -6.90
CA ARG A 91 3.80 -12.19 -5.60
C ARG A 91 3.83 -11.02 -4.63
N MET A 92 4.74 -10.06 -4.81
CA MET A 92 4.80 -8.86 -3.99
C MET A 92 4.62 -7.61 -4.83
N LEU A 93 3.69 -6.74 -4.44
CA LEU A 93 3.54 -5.40 -5.00
C LEU A 93 4.01 -4.37 -4.00
N ILE A 94 5.03 -3.59 -4.36
CA ILE A 94 5.39 -2.37 -3.64
C ILE A 94 4.47 -1.26 -4.16
N ILE A 95 3.58 -0.77 -3.29
CA ILE A 95 2.56 0.21 -3.62
C ILE A 95 3.01 1.58 -3.11
N THR A 96 3.26 2.50 -4.04
CA THR A 96 3.63 3.88 -3.75
C THR A 96 2.54 4.87 -4.18
N GLY A 97 2.68 6.14 -3.78
CA GLY A 97 1.73 7.20 -4.12
C GLY A 97 1.44 8.11 -2.94
N PRO A 98 0.77 9.25 -3.18
CA PRO A 98 0.49 10.23 -2.15
C PRO A 98 -0.32 9.66 -0.97
N ASN A 99 -0.20 10.29 0.19
CA ASN A 99 -1.16 10.11 1.27
C ASN A 99 -2.54 10.53 0.75
N MET A 100 -3.60 9.80 1.13
CA MET A 100 -4.95 9.91 0.57
C MET A 100 -5.11 9.45 -0.89
N GLY A 101 -4.06 8.99 -1.56
CA GLY A 101 -4.15 8.48 -2.93
C GLY A 101 -4.99 7.20 -3.07
N GLY A 102 -5.22 6.45 -2.00
CA GLY A 102 -6.04 5.23 -1.98
C GLY A 102 -5.27 3.93 -1.73
N LYS A 103 -3.99 3.98 -1.34
CA LYS A 103 -3.14 2.78 -1.07
C LYS A 103 -3.82 1.77 -0.14
N SER A 104 -4.24 2.20 1.05
CA SER A 104 -4.90 1.34 2.03
C SER A 104 -6.25 0.81 1.53
N THR A 105 -7.01 1.62 0.78
CA THR A 105 -8.29 1.21 0.17
C THR A 105 -8.06 0.09 -0.85
N TYR A 106 -7.03 0.21 -1.70
CA TYR A 106 -6.66 -0.78 -2.69
C TYR A 106 -6.23 -2.13 -2.05
N MET A 107 -5.50 -2.08 -0.94
CA MET A 107 -5.15 -3.28 -0.19
C MET A 107 -6.39 -3.92 0.47
N ARG A 108 -7.19 -3.12 1.18
CA ARG A 108 -8.38 -3.60 1.89
C ARG A 108 -9.43 -4.19 0.94
N GLN A 109 -9.65 -3.58 -0.22
CA GLN A 109 -10.59 -4.14 -1.21
C GLN A 109 -10.13 -5.51 -1.70
N THR A 110 -8.81 -5.74 -1.84
CA THR A 110 -8.27 -7.03 -2.25
C THR A 110 -8.59 -8.11 -1.21
N ALA A 111 -8.38 -7.82 0.07
CA ALA A 111 -8.71 -8.74 1.16
C ALA A 111 -10.23 -9.00 1.25
N LEU A 112 -11.06 -7.97 1.05
CA LEU A 112 -12.51 -8.12 1.06
C LEU A 112 -13.01 -8.97 -0.12
N ILE A 113 -12.49 -8.75 -1.33
CA ILE A 113 -12.82 -9.57 -2.50
C ILE A 113 -12.41 -11.03 -2.26
N ALA A 114 -11.24 -11.27 -1.67
CA ALA A 114 -10.80 -12.61 -1.29
C ALA A 114 -11.75 -13.27 -0.29
N LEU A 115 -12.10 -12.58 0.79
CA LEU A 115 -13.04 -13.07 1.80
C LEU A 115 -14.41 -13.38 1.18
N MET A 116 -14.95 -12.48 0.36
CA MET A 116 -16.25 -12.64 -0.29
C MET A 116 -16.28 -13.86 -1.23
N ALA A 117 -15.21 -14.08 -1.98
CA ALA A 117 -15.10 -15.26 -2.83
C ALA A 117 -15.11 -16.56 -2.00
N TYR A 118 -14.41 -16.59 -0.87
CA TYR A 118 -14.30 -17.78 -0.02
C TYR A 118 -15.51 -18.07 0.88
N ILE A 119 -16.43 -17.12 1.07
CA ILE A 119 -17.75 -17.38 1.69
C ILE A 119 -18.79 -17.87 0.67
N GLY A 120 -18.44 -17.96 -0.62
CA GLY A 120 -19.35 -18.36 -1.69
C GLY A 120 -20.22 -17.22 -2.25
N SER A 121 -19.89 -15.96 -1.96
CA SER A 121 -20.59 -14.79 -2.50
C SER A 121 -20.04 -14.42 -3.89
N TYR A 122 -20.84 -13.67 -4.65
CA TYR A 122 -20.35 -12.88 -5.78
C TYR A 122 -19.51 -11.70 -5.25
N VAL A 123 -18.64 -11.14 -6.10
CA VAL A 123 -17.63 -10.15 -5.71
C VAL A 123 -17.71 -8.83 -6.50
N PRO A 124 -17.31 -7.68 -5.92
CA PRO A 124 -17.40 -6.34 -6.51
C PRO A 124 -16.35 -6.08 -7.59
N ALA A 125 -16.43 -6.79 -8.71
CA ALA A 125 -15.49 -6.68 -9.83
C ALA A 125 -16.16 -7.04 -11.15
N GLN A 126 -15.51 -6.76 -12.28
CA GLN A 126 -15.93 -7.28 -13.58
C GLN A 126 -15.53 -8.75 -13.76
N LYS A 127 -14.35 -9.15 -13.26
CA LYS A 127 -13.89 -10.54 -13.29
C LYS A 127 -12.92 -10.80 -12.14
N VAL A 128 -13.01 -11.97 -11.52
CA VAL A 128 -12.06 -12.44 -10.50
C VAL A 128 -11.65 -13.90 -10.74
N GLU A 129 -10.35 -14.15 -10.72
CA GLU A 129 -9.76 -15.48 -10.60
C GLU A 129 -8.92 -15.53 -9.33
N ILE A 130 -9.19 -16.47 -8.43
CA ILE A 130 -8.56 -16.52 -7.11
C ILE A 130 -8.05 -17.93 -6.79
N GLY A 131 -6.78 -18.02 -6.40
CA GLY A 131 -6.13 -19.24 -5.96
C GLY A 131 -6.27 -19.48 -4.47
N PRO A 132 -5.90 -20.67 -3.96
CA PRO A 132 -5.98 -21.04 -2.55
C PRO A 132 -5.33 -20.01 -1.63
N ILE A 133 -6.08 -19.57 -0.60
CA ILE A 133 -5.60 -18.71 0.48
C ILE A 133 -5.77 -19.42 1.82
N ASP A 134 -4.69 -19.58 2.58
CA ASP A 134 -4.76 -20.20 3.91
C ASP A 134 -5.08 -19.18 5.02
N ARG A 135 -4.49 -17.98 4.94
CA ARG A 135 -4.59 -16.92 5.94
C ARG A 135 -4.51 -15.55 5.29
N ILE A 136 -5.25 -14.59 5.83
CA ILE A 136 -5.12 -13.16 5.50
C ILE A 136 -4.47 -12.46 6.70
N PHE A 137 -3.27 -11.94 6.49
CA PHE A 137 -2.54 -11.14 7.46
C PHE A 137 -2.66 -9.66 7.13
N THR A 138 -2.87 -8.84 8.15
CA THR A 138 -2.97 -7.41 7.99
C THR A 138 -2.13 -6.72 9.04
N ARG A 139 -1.16 -5.93 8.59
CA ARG A 139 -0.50 -4.89 9.37
C ARG A 139 -0.95 -3.55 8.81
N VAL A 140 -2.04 -3.02 9.36
CA VAL A 140 -2.56 -1.70 9.01
C VAL A 140 -2.45 -0.84 10.26
N GLY A 141 -1.78 0.31 10.14
CA GLY A 141 -1.49 1.22 11.24
C GLY A 141 -2.65 1.30 12.23
N ALA A 142 -2.39 0.98 13.50
CA ALA A 142 -3.39 1.12 14.55
C ALA A 142 -3.66 2.62 14.72
N ALA A 143 -4.94 3.00 14.81
CA ALA A 143 -5.27 4.25 15.48
C ALA A 143 -4.78 4.11 16.93
N ASP A 144 -4.09 5.13 17.44
CA ASP A 144 -3.38 5.12 18.72
C ASP A 144 -4.15 4.39 19.83
N ASP A 145 -3.67 3.21 20.22
CA ASP A 145 -4.09 2.58 21.47
C ASP A 145 -3.15 3.01 22.59
N LEU A 146 -3.35 4.25 23.06
CA LEU A 146 -2.65 4.80 24.22
C LEU A 146 -3.01 4.05 25.53
N ALA A 147 -4.02 3.17 25.53
CA ALA A 147 -4.51 2.50 26.73
C ALA A 147 -3.69 1.26 27.12
N SER A 148 -2.91 0.67 26.20
CA SER A 148 -2.23 -0.61 26.44
C SER A 148 -0.83 -0.48 27.07
N GLY A 149 -0.31 0.74 27.30
CA GLY A 149 1.01 0.98 27.91
C GLY A 149 2.21 0.45 27.10
N ARG A 150 2.02 0.09 25.83
CA ARG A 150 3.07 -0.38 24.92
C ARG A 150 3.36 0.71 23.89
N SER A 151 4.63 0.88 23.52
CA SER A 151 5.00 1.75 22.40
C SER A 151 4.31 1.28 21.11
N THR A 152 3.77 2.22 20.33
CA THR A 152 3.15 1.96 19.02
C THR A 152 4.10 1.18 18.10
N PHE A 153 5.40 1.48 18.17
CA PHE A 153 6.44 0.76 17.44
C PHE A 153 6.62 -0.69 17.91
N MET A 154 6.51 -0.97 19.22
CA MET A 154 6.62 -2.34 19.74
C MET A 154 5.45 -3.21 19.29
N VAL A 155 4.23 -2.65 19.27
CA VAL A 155 3.03 -3.34 18.76
C VAL A 155 3.22 -3.65 17.27
N GLU A 156 3.67 -2.66 16.50
CA GLU A 156 3.97 -2.80 15.08
C GLU A 156 5.00 -3.91 14.80
N MET A 157 6.08 -3.98 15.57
CA MET A 157 7.10 -5.02 15.42
C MET A 157 6.60 -6.41 15.86
N THR A 158 5.78 -6.48 16.89
CA THR A 158 5.19 -7.76 17.34
C THR A 158 4.22 -8.33 16.31
N GLU A 159 3.39 -7.47 15.71
CA GLU A 159 2.49 -7.85 14.62
C GLU A 159 3.29 -8.30 13.39
N THR A 160 4.34 -7.56 13.03
CA THR A 160 5.24 -7.93 11.92
C THR A 160 5.90 -9.28 12.17
N ALA A 161 6.43 -9.51 13.37
CA ALA A 161 7.03 -10.79 13.75
C ALA A 161 6.00 -11.93 13.63
N ASN A 162 4.77 -11.73 14.09
CA ASN A 162 3.71 -12.72 13.96
C ASN A 162 3.40 -13.07 12.49
N ILE A 163 3.40 -12.08 11.59
CA ILE A 163 3.23 -12.32 10.15
C ILE A 163 4.40 -13.15 9.62
N LEU A 164 5.63 -12.73 9.87
CA LEU A 164 6.84 -13.40 9.37
C LEU A 164 7.00 -14.83 9.89
N HIS A 165 6.52 -15.12 11.10
CA HIS A 165 6.60 -16.47 11.68
C HIS A 165 5.52 -17.43 11.16
N ASN A 166 4.39 -16.92 10.67
CA ASN A 166 3.20 -17.74 10.42
C ASN A 166 2.66 -17.68 8.98
N ALA A 167 3.13 -16.76 8.15
CA ALA A 167 2.74 -16.70 6.76
C ALA A 167 3.36 -17.85 5.95
N THR A 168 2.63 -18.30 4.95
CA THR A 168 3.03 -19.36 4.01
C THR A 168 2.94 -18.85 2.56
N GLU A 169 3.32 -19.67 1.59
CA GLU A 169 3.16 -19.37 0.15
C GLU A 169 1.69 -19.16 -0.26
N TYR A 170 0.74 -19.63 0.55
CA TYR A 170 -0.70 -19.48 0.34
C TYR A 170 -1.29 -18.29 1.09
N SER A 171 -0.49 -17.54 1.84
CA SER A 171 -1.01 -16.42 2.64
C SER A 171 -1.14 -15.16 1.80
N LEU A 172 -2.19 -14.37 2.08
CA LEU A 172 -2.34 -13.00 1.60
C LEU A 172 -1.92 -12.04 2.71
N VAL A 173 -0.88 -11.25 2.47
CA VAL A 173 -0.27 -10.35 3.45
C VAL A 173 -0.44 -8.89 3.01
N LEU A 174 -1.04 -8.07 3.86
CA LEU A 174 -1.21 -6.64 3.66
C LEU A 174 -0.31 -5.90 4.64
N MET A 175 0.72 -5.23 4.13
CA MET A 175 1.65 -4.40 4.90
C MET A 175 1.40 -2.93 4.57
N ASP A 176 0.94 -2.16 5.55
CA ASP A 176 0.67 -0.72 5.40
C ASP A 176 1.63 0.07 6.27
N GLU A 177 2.57 0.76 5.62
CA GLU A 177 3.39 1.81 6.22
C GLU A 177 4.21 1.40 7.46
N ILE A 178 4.78 0.19 7.42
CA ILE A 178 5.74 -0.29 8.43
C ILE A 178 7.02 0.58 8.45
N GLY A 179 7.62 0.72 9.64
CA GLY A 179 8.88 1.41 9.91
C GLY A 179 8.71 2.86 10.36
N ARG A 180 7.49 3.39 10.44
CA ARG A 180 7.25 4.82 10.73
C ARG A 180 7.56 5.26 12.16
N GLY A 181 7.49 4.35 13.13
CA GLY A 181 7.63 4.68 14.55
C GLY A 181 9.06 4.87 15.07
N THR A 182 10.08 4.86 14.20
CA THR A 182 11.50 4.90 14.56
C THR A 182 12.32 5.82 13.64
N SER A 183 13.64 5.88 13.82
CA SER A 183 14.57 6.58 12.93
C SER A 183 14.33 6.18 11.47
N THR A 184 14.37 7.14 10.56
CA THR A 184 14.02 6.93 9.14
C THR A 184 14.82 5.79 8.51
N TYR A 185 16.12 5.72 8.79
CA TYR A 185 16.99 4.66 8.25
C TYR A 185 16.77 3.31 8.92
N ASP A 186 16.47 3.27 10.23
CA ASP A 186 16.16 2.02 10.93
C ASP A 186 14.82 1.45 10.43
N GLY A 187 13.81 2.32 10.28
CA GLY A 187 12.50 1.98 9.75
C GLY A 187 12.56 1.47 8.31
N LEU A 188 13.29 2.17 7.44
CA LEU A 188 13.56 1.72 6.07
C LEU A 188 14.28 0.37 6.06
N SER A 189 15.32 0.20 6.87
CA SER A 189 16.11 -1.04 6.91
C SER A 189 15.26 -2.24 7.35
N LEU A 190 14.40 -2.05 8.34
CA LEU A 190 13.45 -3.07 8.78
C LEU A 190 12.41 -3.39 7.72
N ALA A 191 11.81 -2.36 7.10
CA ALA A 191 10.83 -2.55 6.03
C ALA A 191 11.45 -3.31 4.85
N TRP A 192 12.68 -2.96 4.46
CA TRP A 192 13.43 -3.64 3.41
C TRP A 192 13.66 -5.11 3.75
N ALA A 193 14.21 -5.41 4.92
CA ALA A 193 14.50 -6.77 5.35
C ALA A 193 13.23 -7.63 5.48
N CYS A 194 12.13 -7.04 5.95
CA CYS A 194 10.84 -7.73 6.03
C CYS A 194 10.27 -8.03 4.65
N ALA A 195 10.30 -7.06 3.73
CA ALA A 195 9.87 -7.26 2.34
C ALA A 195 10.72 -8.33 1.65
N GLU A 196 12.05 -8.33 1.85
CA GLU A 196 12.94 -9.35 1.32
C GLU A 196 12.59 -10.75 1.86
N ASN A 197 12.32 -10.88 3.16
CA ASN A 197 11.94 -12.15 3.78
C ASN A 197 10.62 -12.69 3.22
N LEU A 198 9.59 -11.83 3.14
CA LEU A 198 8.28 -12.16 2.57
C LEU A 198 8.39 -12.58 1.09
N ALA A 199 9.19 -11.87 0.30
CA ALA A 199 9.34 -12.15 -1.12
C ALA A 199 10.19 -13.39 -1.40
N ASN A 200 11.30 -13.59 -0.68
CA ASN A 200 12.29 -14.61 -1.03
C ASN A 200 12.08 -15.94 -0.31
N LYS A 201 11.89 -15.87 1.02
CA LYS A 201 11.79 -17.05 1.89
C LYS A 201 10.36 -17.56 1.97
N ILE A 202 9.43 -16.69 2.35
CA ILE A 202 8.02 -17.08 2.58
C ILE A 202 7.27 -17.22 1.26
N LYS A 203 7.54 -16.34 0.29
CA LYS A 203 6.90 -16.28 -1.04
C LYS A 203 5.37 -16.11 -0.98
N ALA A 204 4.86 -15.46 0.06
CA ALA A 204 3.45 -15.12 0.22
C ALA A 204 3.00 -14.05 -0.79
N LEU A 205 1.70 -14.03 -1.09
CA LEU A 205 1.08 -12.95 -1.86
C LEU A 205 1.02 -11.70 -0.98
N THR A 206 1.78 -10.66 -1.33
CA THR A 206 2.01 -9.50 -0.47
C THR A 206 1.66 -8.20 -1.18
N LEU A 207 0.81 -7.38 -0.56
CA LEU A 207 0.62 -5.98 -0.92
C LEU A 207 1.33 -5.12 0.12
N PHE A 208 2.32 -4.35 -0.32
CA PHE A 208 3.20 -3.60 0.55
C PHE A 208 3.09 -2.10 0.25
N ALA A 209 2.18 -1.41 0.93
CA ALA A 209 2.07 0.04 0.84
C ALA A 209 3.14 0.73 1.66
N THR A 210 3.86 1.66 1.04
CA THR A 210 4.96 2.36 1.69
C THR A 210 5.05 3.83 1.28
N HIS A 211 5.74 4.59 2.11
CA HIS A 211 6.17 5.96 1.85
C HIS A 211 7.67 6.05 1.56
N TYR A 212 8.42 4.97 1.81
CA TYR A 212 9.83 4.87 1.49
C TYR A 212 10.00 4.63 -0.01
N PHE A 213 10.47 5.64 -0.71
CA PHE A 213 10.71 5.56 -2.15
C PHE A 213 11.86 4.61 -2.48
N GLU A 214 12.79 4.44 -1.56
CA GLU A 214 13.95 3.54 -1.67
C GLU A 214 13.51 2.10 -1.90
N LEU A 215 12.37 1.66 -1.34
CA LEU A 215 11.83 0.31 -1.56
C LEU A 215 11.40 0.05 -3.01
N THR A 216 11.24 1.08 -3.84
CA THR A 216 10.95 0.92 -5.27
C THR A 216 12.11 0.30 -6.05
N GLN A 217 13.31 0.21 -5.46
CA GLN A 217 14.46 -0.49 -6.03
C GLN A 217 14.40 -2.01 -5.80
N LEU A 218 13.48 -2.52 -4.97
CA LEU A 218 13.37 -3.96 -4.69
C LEU A 218 13.09 -4.82 -5.93
N PRO A 219 12.21 -4.43 -6.89
CA PRO A 219 11.97 -5.20 -8.11
C PRO A 219 13.23 -5.47 -8.95
N GLU A 220 14.23 -4.59 -8.92
CA GLU A 220 15.48 -4.77 -9.66
C GLU A 220 16.39 -5.81 -8.99
N LYS A 221 16.22 -6.02 -7.68
CA LYS A 221 17.08 -6.88 -6.86
C LYS A 221 16.43 -8.22 -6.51
N MET A 222 15.10 -8.30 -6.54
CA MET A 222 14.33 -9.41 -6.00
C MET A 222 13.32 -9.93 -7.02
N GLU A 223 13.48 -11.20 -7.40
CA GLU A 223 12.49 -11.89 -8.24
C GLU A 223 11.13 -11.93 -7.54
N GLY A 224 10.04 -11.71 -8.26
CA GLY A 224 8.69 -11.78 -7.71
C GLY A 224 8.13 -10.50 -7.13
N VAL A 225 8.93 -9.43 -7.11
CA VAL A 225 8.55 -8.11 -6.63
C VAL A 225 8.30 -7.20 -7.82
N ALA A 226 7.22 -6.43 -7.79
CA ALA A 226 6.90 -5.42 -8.80
C ALA A 226 6.44 -4.12 -8.15
N ASN A 227 6.68 -2.99 -8.81
CA ASN A 227 6.16 -1.70 -8.39
C ASN A 227 4.78 -1.45 -9.00
N VAL A 228 3.91 -0.89 -8.19
CA VAL A 228 2.69 -0.20 -8.63
C VAL A 228 2.58 1.12 -7.87
N HIS A 229 1.83 2.06 -8.43
CA HIS A 229 1.56 3.32 -7.75
C HIS A 229 0.15 3.79 -8.01
N LEU A 230 -0.36 4.62 -7.10
CA LEU A 230 -1.60 5.35 -7.35
C LEU A 230 -1.30 6.71 -7.95
N ASP A 231 -1.94 6.97 -9.08
CA ASP A 231 -1.70 8.14 -9.89
C ASP A 231 -2.28 9.42 -9.27
N ALA A 232 -1.57 10.53 -9.48
CA ALA A 232 -1.95 11.84 -9.01
C ALA A 232 -1.46 12.92 -9.99
N LEU A 233 -2.36 13.81 -10.37
CA LEU A 233 -2.07 14.91 -11.29
C LEU A 233 -1.85 16.20 -10.52
N GLU A 234 -0.69 16.82 -10.73
CA GLU A 234 -0.43 18.18 -10.26
C GLU A 234 -0.91 19.19 -11.32
N HIS A 235 -1.80 20.10 -10.92
CA HIS A 235 -2.22 21.22 -11.75
C HIS A 235 -2.00 22.53 -10.97
N GLY A 236 -0.92 23.23 -11.29
CA GLY A 236 -0.52 24.46 -10.61
C GLY A 236 -0.24 24.24 -9.12
N ASP A 237 -1.03 24.89 -8.25
CA ASP A 237 -0.94 24.79 -6.79
C ASP A 237 -1.85 23.67 -6.21
N THR A 238 -2.55 22.91 -7.06
CA THR A 238 -3.50 21.86 -6.63
C THR A 238 -3.06 20.46 -7.09
N ILE A 239 -3.45 19.44 -6.31
CA ILE A 239 -3.24 18.03 -6.63
C ILE A 239 -4.59 17.34 -6.73
N ALA A 240 -4.79 16.59 -7.83
CA ALA A 240 -5.95 15.74 -8.04
C ALA A 240 -5.54 14.27 -7.89
N PHE A 241 -6.22 13.54 -7.01
CA PHE A 241 -5.99 12.11 -6.83
C PHE A 241 -6.85 11.34 -7.81
N MET A 242 -6.23 10.59 -8.71
CA MET A 242 -6.96 9.85 -9.76
C MET A 242 -7.53 8.53 -9.25
N HIS A 243 -7.05 8.07 -8.08
CA HIS A 243 -7.40 6.78 -7.46
C HIS A 243 -7.24 5.57 -8.39
N SER A 244 -6.44 5.72 -9.46
CA SER A 244 -6.13 4.68 -10.44
C SER A 244 -4.75 4.11 -10.16
N VAL A 245 -4.66 2.78 -10.12
CA VAL A 245 -3.43 2.02 -9.94
C VAL A 245 -2.75 1.83 -11.31
N GLN A 246 -1.49 2.21 -11.38
CA GLN A 246 -0.64 2.07 -12.56
C GLN A 246 0.59 1.20 -12.24
N ASP A 247 1.08 0.49 -13.23
CA ASP A 247 2.33 -0.26 -13.12
C ASP A 247 3.53 0.68 -13.06
N GLY A 248 4.59 0.25 -12.35
CA GLY A 248 5.80 1.03 -12.16
C GLY A 248 5.79 1.85 -10.86
N ALA A 249 6.94 2.46 -10.56
CA ALA A 249 7.08 3.36 -9.42
C ALA A 249 6.53 4.75 -9.77
N ALA A 250 6.05 5.49 -8.76
CA ALA A 250 5.71 6.90 -8.96
C ALA A 250 6.97 7.70 -9.35
N SER A 251 6.84 8.68 -10.24
CA SER A 251 7.99 9.48 -10.70
C SER A 251 8.49 10.50 -9.68
N LYS A 252 7.68 10.84 -8.66
CA LYS A 252 7.99 11.85 -7.64
C LYS A 252 7.17 11.66 -6.36
N SER A 253 7.68 12.20 -5.26
CA SER A 253 6.92 12.30 -4.02
C SER A 253 6.05 13.56 -4.00
N TYR A 254 4.81 13.42 -3.53
CA TYR A 254 3.82 14.50 -3.55
C TYR A 254 3.64 15.19 -2.18
N GLY A 255 4.55 14.95 -1.23
CA GLY A 255 4.39 15.41 0.16
C GLY A 255 4.22 16.93 0.28
N LEU A 256 5.00 17.71 -0.50
CA LEU A 256 4.90 19.17 -0.50
C LEU A 256 3.62 19.69 -1.18
N ALA A 257 3.10 18.97 -2.18
CA ALA A 257 1.84 19.30 -2.83
C ALA A 257 0.65 19.07 -1.89
N VAL A 258 0.65 17.96 -1.15
CA VAL A 258 -0.35 17.67 -0.11
C VAL A 258 -0.29 18.70 1.03
N ALA A 259 0.91 19.11 1.46
CA ALA A 259 1.06 20.16 2.46
C ALA A 259 0.53 21.52 1.98
N ALA A 260 0.73 21.86 0.71
CA ALA A 260 0.15 23.07 0.13
C ALA A 260 -1.38 23.01 0.09
N LEU A 261 -1.96 21.85 -0.28
CA LEU A 261 -3.41 21.61 -0.25
C LEU A 261 -3.99 21.73 1.17
N ALA A 262 -3.24 21.30 2.18
CA ALA A 262 -3.61 21.43 3.60
C ALA A 262 -3.54 22.87 4.14
N GLY A 263 -3.11 23.84 3.32
CA GLY A 263 -3.09 25.26 3.68
C GLY A 263 -1.79 25.72 4.36
N VAL A 264 -0.69 24.97 4.25
CA VAL A 264 0.62 25.41 4.76
C VAL A 264 1.07 26.68 4.01
N PRO A 265 1.59 27.72 4.71
CA PRO A 265 1.96 29.00 4.08
C PRO A 265 2.94 28.85 2.90
N LYS A 266 2.71 29.63 1.82
CA LYS A 266 3.50 29.54 0.58
C LYS A 266 5.01 29.74 0.80
N GLU A 267 5.39 30.59 1.75
CA GLU A 267 6.79 30.83 2.14
C GLU A 267 7.46 29.60 2.76
N VAL A 268 6.73 28.84 3.59
CA VAL A 268 7.19 27.58 4.18
C VAL A 268 7.34 26.51 3.09
N ILE A 269 6.36 26.39 2.19
CA ILE A 269 6.43 25.47 1.04
C ILE A 269 7.62 25.82 0.14
N LYS A 270 7.87 27.11 -0.13
CA LYS A 270 9.03 27.57 -0.91
C LYS A 270 10.35 27.15 -0.26
N ARG A 271 10.48 27.35 1.07
CA ARG A 271 11.69 26.93 1.80
C ARG A 271 11.84 25.41 1.83
N ALA A 272 10.74 24.66 2.00
CA ALA A 272 10.75 23.21 1.99
C ALA A 272 11.16 22.65 0.62
N ARG A 273 10.71 23.24 -0.50
CA ARG A 273 11.16 22.89 -1.86
C ARG A 273 12.65 23.13 -2.04
N GLN A 274 13.19 24.22 -1.51
CA GLN A 274 14.63 24.47 -1.55
C GLN A 274 15.40 23.38 -0.79
N LYS A 275 14.92 23.00 0.42
CA LYS A 275 15.57 21.95 1.19
C LYS A 275 15.47 20.58 0.53
N LEU A 276 14.37 20.27 -0.14
CA LEU A 276 14.19 19.04 -0.91
C LEU A 276 15.23 18.93 -2.02
N ARG A 277 15.45 20.00 -2.79
CA ARG A 277 16.49 20.04 -3.84
C ARG A 277 17.90 19.80 -3.29
N GLU A 278 18.20 20.36 -2.11
CA GLU A 278 19.48 20.08 -1.43
C GLU A 278 19.62 18.58 -1.12
N LEU A 279 18.56 17.94 -0.59
CA LEU A 279 18.58 16.52 -0.26
C LEU A 279 18.65 15.61 -1.50
N GLU A 280 17.95 15.97 -2.58
CA GLU A 280 18.00 15.26 -3.87
C GLU A 280 19.40 15.35 -4.50
N SER A 281 20.11 16.47 -4.32
CA SER A 281 21.47 16.63 -4.83
C SER A 281 22.52 15.79 -4.09
N ILE A 282 22.28 15.50 -2.80
CA ILE A 282 23.18 14.68 -1.96
C ILE A 282 22.98 13.19 -2.24
N SER A 283 21.78 12.79 -2.68
CA SER A 283 21.41 11.42 -3.00
C SER A 283 20.94 11.33 -4.46
N PRO A 284 21.86 11.27 -5.45
CA PRO A 284 21.49 11.20 -6.88
C PRO A 284 20.63 9.97 -7.23
N ASN A 285 20.63 8.93 -6.38
CA ASN A 285 19.76 7.75 -6.52
C ASN A 285 18.29 7.98 -6.10
N ALA A 286 17.91 9.17 -5.63
CA ALA A 286 16.54 9.49 -5.26
C ALA A 286 15.70 10.06 -6.44
N ALA A 287 16.33 10.44 -7.56
CA ALA A 287 15.66 11.17 -8.65
C ALA A 287 15.86 10.61 -10.08
N ALA A 288 16.58 9.50 -10.27
CA ALA A 288 16.91 8.99 -11.59
C ALA A 288 16.19 7.67 -11.93
N THR A 289 14.96 7.76 -12.42
CA THR A 289 14.44 6.84 -13.43
C THR A 289 13.77 7.66 -14.53
N GLN A 290 14.60 8.37 -15.31
CA GLN A 290 14.24 8.64 -16.70
C GLN A 290 14.42 7.33 -17.45
N VAL A 291 13.31 6.71 -17.84
CA VAL A 291 13.33 5.67 -18.87
C VAL A 291 12.64 6.26 -20.08
N ASP A 292 13.44 6.77 -21.02
CA ASP A 292 13.09 6.63 -22.42
C ASP A 292 14.37 6.38 -23.24
N GLY A 293 14.25 5.49 -24.21
CA GLY A 293 15.38 4.78 -24.80
C GLY A 293 16.34 5.66 -25.59
N THR A 294 17.62 5.56 -25.26
CA THR A 294 18.70 5.38 -26.25
C THR A 294 19.97 4.97 -25.52
N GLN A 295 20.55 3.86 -25.96
CA GLN A 295 21.90 3.46 -25.59
C GLN A 295 22.86 4.61 -25.97
N MET A 296 23.47 5.25 -24.98
CA MET A 296 24.87 5.72 -24.97
C MET A 296 25.10 6.63 -23.75
N SER A 297 25.89 6.15 -22.79
CA SER A 297 27.01 6.87 -22.17
C SER A 297 27.29 6.29 -20.79
N LEU A 298 28.05 5.20 -20.78
CA LEU A 298 28.70 4.66 -19.59
C LEU A 298 30.11 5.26 -19.54
N LEU A 299 30.22 6.54 -19.19
CA LEU A 299 31.48 7.19 -18.87
C LEU A 299 31.24 8.10 -17.67
N SER A 300 31.73 7.65 -16.53
CA SER A 300 32.01 8.49 -15.36
C SER A 300 32.87 9.68 -15.80
N VAL A 301 32.28 10.88 -15.83
CA VAL A 301 33.03 12.13 -15.94
C VAL A 301 33.69 12.35 -14.57
N PRO A 302 35.03 12.39 -14.46
CA PRO A 302 35.66 12.88 -13.24
C PRO A 302 35.21 14.33 -13.07
N GLU A 303 34.85 14.76 -11.86
CA GLU A 303 34.63 16.18 -11.57
C GLU A 303 35.87 16.96 -12.03
N GLU A 304 35.78 17.63 -13.18
CA GLU A 304 36.80 18.59 -13.60
C GLU A 304 36.72 19.75 -12.61
N THR A 305 37.71 19.81 -11.72
CA THR A 305 37.98 20.96 -10.88
C THR A 305 38.06 22.20 -11.78
N SER A 306 37.20 23.19 -11.51
CA SER A 306 37.20 24.44 -12.28
C SER A 306 38.63 25.01 -12.32
N PRO A 307 39.14 25.45 -13.49
CA PRO A 307 40.49 26.01 -13.61
C PRO A 307 40.78 27.15 -12.63
N ALA A 308 39.75 27.84 -12.17
CA ALA A 308 39.85 28.87 -11.14
C ALA A 308 40.20 28.30 -9.75
N VAL A 309 39.69 27.11 -9.40
CA VAL A 309 39.92 26.45 -8.12
C VAL A 309 41.35 25.93 -8.04
N GLU A 310 41.84 25.28 -9.11
CA GLU A 310 43.25 24.85 -9.19
C GLU A 310 44.23 26.03 -9.13
N ALA A 311 43.89 27.15 -9.77
CA ALA A 311 44.70 28.35 -9.74
C ALA A 311 44.75 29.00 -8.35
N LEU A 312 43.67 28.86 -7.56
CA LEU A 312 43.59 29.34 -6.18
C LEU A 312 44.39 28.47 -5.21
N GLU A 313 44.34 27.14 -5.35
CA GLU A 313 45.06 26.21 -4.48
C GLU A 313 46.59 26.36 -4.58
N ASN A 314 47.08 26.76 -5.74
CA ASN A 314 48.52 26.95 -5.99
C ASN A 314 49.01 28.38 -5.72
N LEU A 315 48.14 29.29 -5.25
CA LEU A 315 48.50 30.69 -5.01
C LEU A 315 48.86 30.92 -3.54
N ASP A 316 50.09 31.37 -3.29
CA ASP A 316 50.52 31.80 -1.96
C ASP A 316 50.25 33.31 -1.76
N PRO A 317 49.26 33.69 -0.94
CA PRO A 317 48.85 35.09 -0.78
C PRO A 317 49.92 35.94 -0.07
N ASP A 318 50.77 35.35 0.78
CA ASP A 318 51.77 36.09 1.56
C ASP A 318 52.98 36.51 0.71
N SER A 319 53.12 35.91 -0.47
CA SER A 319 54.19 36.21 -1.43
C SER A 319 53.84 37.35 -2.40
N LEU A 320 52.59 37.84 -2.41
CA LEU A 320 52.09 38.77 -3.41
C LEU A 320 52.16 40.23 -2.96
N THR A 321 52.59 41.10 -3.87
CA THR A 321 52.41 42.54 -3.69
C THR A 321 50.94 42.93 -3.90
N PRO A 322 50.46 44.04 -3.31
CA PRO A 322 49.07 44.49 -3.46
C PRO A 322 48.60 44.64 -4.92
N ARG A 323 49.51 45.02 -5.83
CA ARG A 323 49.21 45.13 -7.26
C ARG A 323 49.03 43.76 -7.93
N GLN A 324 49.86 42.78 -7.58
CA GLN A 324 49.77 41.41 -8.11
C GLN A 324 48.52 40.69 -7.58
N ALA A 325 48.14 40.93 -6.33
CA ALA A 325 46.88 40.42 -5.78
C ALA A 325 45.66 40.92 -6.57
N LEU A 326 45.65 42.21 -6.95
CA LEU A 326 44.57 42.78 -7.77
C LEU A 326 44.54 42.18 -9.18
N GLU A 327 45.70 41.96 -9.81
CA GLU A 327 45.79 41.29 -11.12
C GLU A 327 45.28 39.84 -11.07
N TRP A 328 45.55 39.12 -9.98
CA TRP A 328 45.02 37.77 -9.76
C TRP A 328 43.50 37.73 -9.65
N ILE A 329 42.85 38.73 -9.04
CA ILE A 329 41.38 38.83 -8.97
C ILE A 329 40.78 38.94 -10.38
N TYR A 330 41.36 39.77 -11.26
CA TYR A 330 40.90 39.87 -12.65
C TYR A 330 41.12 38.57 -13.43
N ARG A 331 42.24 37.89 -13.18
CA ARG A 331 42.56 36.60 -13.80
C ARG A 331 41.59 35.50 -13.36
N LEU A 332 41.29 35.38 -12.07
CA LEU A 332 40.32 34.41 -11.56
C LEU A 332 38.92 34.65 -12.13
N LYS A 333 38.50 35.91 -12.28
CA LYS A 333 37.23 36.28 -12.93
C LYS A 333 37.15 35.86 -14.41
N SER A 334 38.29 35.66 -15.08
CA SER A 334 38.32 35.16 -16.46
C SER A 334 38.32 33.64 -16.58
N LEU A 335 38.49 32.92 -15.47
CA LEU A 335 38.56 31.45 -15.38
C LEU A 335 37.27 30.81 -14.83
N VAL A 336 36.29 31.64 -14.43
CA VAL A 336 34.94 31.28 -13.98
C VAL A 336 33.95 31.72 -15.04
#